data_AF-A0A969SMC1-F1
#
_entry.id   AF-A0A969SMC1-F1
#
_cell.length_a   1.000
_cell.length_b   1.000
_cell.length_c   1.000
_cell.angle_alpha   90.00
_cell.angle_beta   90.00
_cell.angle_gamma   90.00
#
_symmetry.space_group_name_H-M   'P 1'
#
loop_
_entity.id
_entity.type
_entity.pdbx_description
1 polymer ?
#
loop_
_entity_poly.entity_id
_entity_poly.type
_entity_poly.pdbx_seq_one_letter_code
_entity_poly.pdbx_strand_id
1 'polypeptide(L)'
;MVYSKSNLIQTVDFNNFVGTPTGTPSSANKTLQPFISDAEAALRVAAIYGVGYGQRGYGQTDFNLRNATLGESLVSADWTTLRSVVERCINHQGNPLGILSSLPPASELELSDLVKAHDGITDPYNLPLCIQTIDNSAYRFNVSAYQFVTAASVVRATSWVNQIELVITASWSSENFARYFWNAGGRLRLDLFHTAGSPQDNAWVAILDSYVGVFQMQPFTSTRTGSRGTINPIGYWDLTGGYQTIYNGQNIGDGAYSTNDVTIEALRTGTVGTNGGNGSVVQFRITLSDQHTSGFSDIVSAGTGVVPTAYRGTVLTTGYYPTWANTGWIGS
;
A
#
# COMPACT_ATOMS: atom_id res chain seq x y z
N MET A 1 -14.97 -2.71 26.27
CA MET A 1 -16.24 -2.22 26.83
C MET A 1 -17.21 -3.39 26.81
N VAL A 2 -17.86 -3.70 27.93
CA VAL A 2 -18.82 -4.81 28.05
C VAL A 2 -20.21 -4.20 28.01
N TYR A 3 -20.99 -4.51 26.98
CA TYR A 3 -22.39 -4.09 26.89
C TYR A 3 -23.29 -5.30 27.13
N SER A 4 -24.39 -5.10 27.85
CA SER A 4 -25.50 -6.05 27.84
C SER A 4 -26.34 -5.81 26.59
N LYS A 5 -26.75 -6.88 25.90
CA LYS A 5 -27.62 -6.80 24.72
C LYS A 5 -28.85 -5.91 24.95
N SER A 6 -29.25 -5.20 23.89
CA SER A 6 -30.43 -4.32 23.85
C SER A 6 -30.34 -3.03 24.67
N ASN A 7 -29.24 -2.78 25.39
CA ASN A 7 -28.98 -1.48 26.00
C ASN A 7 -28.67 -0.43 24.92
N LEU A 8 -29.02 0.81 25.21
CA LEU A 8 -28.66 1.93 24.33
C LEU A 8 -27.16 2.14 24.31
N ILE A 9 -26.61 2.34 23.12
CA ILE A 9 -25.22 2.79 22.96
C ILE A 9 -25.13 4.22 23.49
N GLN A 10 -24.16 4.49 24.35
CA GLN A 10 -23.96 5.84 24.87
C GLN A 10 -23.15 6.69 23.89
N THR A 11 -23.32 8.01 23.94
CA THR A 11 -22.57 8.97 23.11
C THR A 11 -21.07 8.86 23.29
N VAL A 12 -20.61 8.53 24.49
CA VAL A 12 -19.18 8.26 24.78
C VAL A 12 -18.66 7.06 23.99
N ASP A 13 -19.46 6.00 23.87
CA ASP A 13 -19.08 4.78 23.17
C ASP A 13 -19.03 5.00 21.66
N PHE A 14 -20.04 5.68 21.12
CA PHE A 14 -20.08 6.07 19.72
C PHE A 14 -18.87 6.94 19.34
N ASN A 15 -18.58 7.96 20.14
CA ASN A 15 -17.43 8.84 19.92
C ASN A 15 -16.09 8.09 20.04
N ASN A 16 -16.01 7.05 20.87
CA ASN A 16 -14.85 6.18 20.95
C ASN A 16 -14.67 5.33 19.68
N PHE A 17 -15.76 4.85 19.06
CA PHE A 17 -15.69 4.13 17.78
C PHE A 17 -15.31 5.03 16.62
N VAL A 18 -15.94 6.20 16.51
CA VAL A 18 -15.63 7.20 15.48
C VAL A 18 -14.18 7.67 15.63
N GLY A 19 -13.81 8.07 16.84
CA GLY A 19 -12.52 8.66 17.18
C GLY A 19 -12.51 10.18 17.08
N THR A 20 -11.86 10.80 18.05
CA THR A 20 -11.79 12.26 18.19
C THR A 20 -10.34 12.70 18.14
N PRO A 21 -9.88 13.28 17.02
CA PRO A 21 -8.55 13.85 16.98
C PRO A 21 -8.43 15.03 17.95
N THR A 22 -7.27 15.14 18.59
CA THR A 22 -6.98 16.11 19.64
C THR A 22 -7.10 17.52 19.06
N GLY A 23 -7.77 18.40 19.79
CA GLY A 23 -8.01 19.78 19.36
C GLY A 23 -9.12 19.94 18.30
N THR A 24 -9.82 18.86 17.92
CA THR A 24 -10.90 18.93 16.91
C THR A 24 -12.27 19.19 17.56
N PRO A 25 -13.03 20.22 17.11
CA PRO A 25 -14.39 20.47 17.59
C PRO A 25 -15.33 19.28 17.36
N SER A 26 -16.30 19.04 18.26
CA SER A 26 -17.24 17.91 18.17
C SER A 26 -18.02 17.86 16.85
N SER A 27 -18.40 19.02 16.32
CA SER A 27 -19.15 19.19 15.07
C SER A 27 -18.36 18.97 13.78
N ALA A 28 -17.02 18.92 13.86
CA ALA A 28 -16.19 18.73 12.67
C ALA A 28 -16.28 17.29 12.14
N ASN A 29 -16.24 17.16 10.81
CA ASN A 29 -16.10 15.86 10.15
C ASN A 29 -14.72 15.27 10.48
N LYS A 30 -14.70 14.17 11.23
CA LYS A 30 -13.49 13.52 11.72
C LYS A 30 -12.67 12.87 10.61
N THR A 31 -13.26 12.55 9.46
CA THR A 31 -12.50 12.00 8.32
C THR A 31 -11.55 13.02 7.71
N LEU A 32 -11.81 14.32 7.90
CA LEU A 32 -11.00 15.42 7.38
C LEU A 32 -9.87 15.85 8.32
N GLN A 33 -9.78 15.25 9.51
CA GLN A 33 -8.93 15.76 10.58
C GLN A 33 -7.79 14.77 10.85
N PRO A 34 -6.53 15.23 10.85
CA PRO A 34 -5.40 14.37 11.18
C PRO A 34 -5.43 14.01 12.67
N PHE A 35 -5.06 12.76 12.95
CA PHE A 35 -4.71 12.34 14.31
C PHE A 35 -3.26 12.76 14.60
N ILE A 36 -2.91 12.94 15.87
CA ILE A 36 -1.58 13.45 16.27
C ILE A 36 -0.60 12.32 16.65
N SER A 37 -1.09 11.10 16.83
CA SER A 37 -0.25 9.95 17.16
C SER A 37 -0.89 8.62 16.78
N ASP A 38 -0.08 7.56 16.72
CA ASP A 38 -0.56 6.20 16.47
C ASP A 38 -1.51 5.71 17.56
N ALA A 39 -1.18 6.01 18.82
CA ALA A 39 -1.98 5.64 19.98
C ALA A 39 -3.38 6.27 19.95
N GLU A 40 -3.49 7.50 19.46
CA GLU A 40 -4.77 8.19 19.31
C GLU A 40 -5.58 7.64 18.14
N ALA A 41 -4.90 7.32 17.03
CA ALA A 41 -5.50 6.79 15.81
C ALA A 41 -5.95 5.32 15.95
N ALA A 42 -5.37 4.58 16.89
CA ALA A 42 -5.65 3.16 17.09
C ALA A 42 -7.14 2.89 17.40
N LEU A 43 -7.70 1.91 16.69
CA LEU A 43 -9.08 1.46 16.83
C LEU A 43 -10.10 2.58 16.61
N ARG A 44 -9.79 3.54 15.74
CA ARG A 44 -10.68 4.66 15.36
C ARG A 44 -11.07 4.57 13.89
N VAL A 45 -12.37 4.50 13.62
CA VAL A 45 -12.87 4.38 12.25
C VAL A 45 -12.51 5.60 11.40
N ALA A 46 -12.59 6.80 11.98
CA ALA A 46 -12.19 8.03 11.28
C ALA A 46 -10.70 8.05 10.93
N ALA A 47 -9.84 7.43 11.75
CA ALA A 47 -8.41 7.35 11.48
C ALA A 47 -8.09 6.37 10.35
N ILE A 48 -8.80 5.25 10.28
CA ILE A 48 -8.61 4.23 9.22
C ILE A 48 -9.09 4.79 7.88
N TYR A 49 -10.29 5.37 7.87
CA TYR A 49 -10.96 5.80 6.65
C TYR A 49 -10.48 7.16 6.12
N GLY A 50 -10.28 8.13 7.02
CA GLY A 50 -9.98 9.52 6.69
C GLY A 50 -8.49 9.83 6.58
N VAL A 51 -8.10 11.01 7.08
CA VAL A 51 -6.71 11.48 7.07
C VAL A 51 -5.80 10.57 7.89
N GLY A 52 -6.21 10.13 9.09
CA GLY A 52 -5.45 9.18 9.90
C GLY A 52 -4.08 9.67 10.39
N TYR A 53 -3.25 8.71 10.80
CA TYR A 53 -1.86 8.89 11.22
C TYR A 53 -1.07 7.60 10.96
N GLY A 54 0.19 7.72 10.56
CA GLY A 54 1.09 6.61 10.31
C GLY A 54 0.52 5.64 9.28
N GLN A 55 0.44 4.38 9.69
CA GLN A 55 -0.04 3.28 8.86
C GLN A 55 -1.58 3.22 8.73
N ARG A 56 -2.29 4.24 9.25
CA ARG A 56 -3.74 4.41 9.12
C ARG A 56 -4.05 5.60 8.22
N GLY A 57 -5.21 5.54 7.56
CA GLY A 57 -5.74 6.61 6.73
C GLY A 57 -5.77 6.22 5.26
N TYR A 58 -6.97 6.15 4.71
CA TYR A 58 -7.25 5.94 3.29
C TYR A 58 -7.52 7.24 2.53
N GLY A 59 -7.53 8.37 3.24
CA GLY A 59 -7.75 9.69 2.66
C GLY A 59 -9.13 9.86 2.04
N GLN A 60 -10.14 9.15 2.56
CA GLN A 60 -11.51 9.27 2.08
C GLN A 60 -12.26 10.37 2.83
N THR A 61 -13.13 11.08 2.11
CA THR A 61 -13.80 12.30 2.61
C THR A 61 -15.29 12.34 2.32
N ASP A 62 -15.81 11.31 1.66
CA ASP A 62 -17.18 11.23 1.16
C ASP A 62 -18.21 10.89 2.24
N PHE A 63 -17.74 10.50 3.43
CA PHE A 63 -18.57 10.38 4.62
C PHE A 63 -18.26 11.47 5.65
N ASN A 64 -19.33 11.96 6.28
CA ASN A 64 -19.26 12.82 7.44
C ASN A 64 -19.36 12.00 8.73
N LEU A 65 -18.24 11.48 9.21
CA LEU A 65 -18.17 10.92 10.55
C LEU A 65 -18.02 12.07 11.53
N ARG A 66 -19.11 12.48 12.18
CA ARG A 66 -19.08 13.46 13.27
C ARG A 66 -19.10 12.73 14.62
N ASN A 67 -18.75 13.47 15.67
CA ASN A 67 -19.08 13.02 17.02
C ASN A 67 -20.50 13.43 17.39
N ALA A 68 -21.07 12.69 18.32
CA ALA A 68 -22.28 13.04 19.01
C ALA A 68 -22.00 13.94 20.22
N THR A 69 -22.88 14.92 20.49
CA THR A 69 -22.83 15.74 21.70
C THR A 69 -23.11 14.88 22.93
N LEU A 70 -22.38 15.09 24.03
CA LEU A 70 -22.63 14.35 25.26
C LEU A 70 -24.06 14.54 25.74
N GLY A 71 -24.75 13.42 26.01
CA GLY A 71 -26.15 13.41 26.43
C GLY A 71 -27.18 13.54 25.31
N GLU A 72 -26.77 13.68 24.04
CA GLU A 72 -27.72 13.58 22.92
C GLU A 72 -28.14 12.12 22.69
N SER A 73 -29.40 11.90 22.31
CA SER A 73 -29.82 10.58 21.82
C SER A 73 -29.22 10.36 20.45
N LEU A 74 -28.44 9.28 20.29
CA LEU A 74 -27.90 8.89 19.00
C LEU A 74 -29.05 8.51 18.06
N VAL A 75 -29.15 9.21 16.94
CA VAL A 75 -30.13 8.89 15.89
C VAL A 75 -29.55 7.87 14.91
N SER A 76 -30.42 7.11 14.26
CA SER A 76 -29.99 6.05 13.33
C SER A 76 -29.14 6.54 12.15
N ALA A 77 -29.20 7.83 11.79
CA ALA A 77 -28.35 8.40 10.74
C ALA A 77 -26.84 8.38 11.06
N ASP A 78 -26.43 8.73 12.28
CA ASP A 78 -25.02 8.75 12.68
C ASP A 78 -24.45 7.32 12.72
N TRP A 79 -25.25 6.40 13.23
CA TRP A 79 -24.88 4.99 13.28
C TRP A 79 -24.86 4.33 11.91
N THR A 80 -25.82 4.66 11.05
CA THR A 80 -25.82 4.20 9.65
C THR A 80 -24.55 4.67 8.95
N THR A 81 -24.14 5.92 9.16
CA THR A 81 -22.87 6.43 8.63
C THR A 81 -21.68 5.63 9.15
N LEU A 82 -21.55 5.45 10.47
CA LEU A 82 -20.48 4.65 11.07
C LEU A 82 -20.43 3.22 10.51
N ARG A 83 -21.59 2.54 10.46
CA ARG A 83 -21.73 1.19 9.89
C ARG A 83 -21.26 1.16 8.44
N SER A 84 -21.71 2.09 7.60
CA SER A 84 -21.34 2.14 6.19
C SER A 84 -19.84 2.39 5.98
N VAL A 85 -19.19 3.19 6.84
CA VAL A 85 -17.73 3.36 6.80
C VAL A 85 -17.02 2.04 7.15
N VAL A 86 -17.46 1.36 8.21
CA VAL A 86 -16.87 0.07 8.62
C VAL A 86 -17.06 -0.98 7.54
N GLU A 87 -18.27 -1.11 6.98
CA GLU A 87 -18.57 -2.00 5.85
C GLU A 87 -17.65 -1.74 4.65
N ARG A 88 -17.38 -0.46 4.34
CA ARG A 88 -16.50 -0.11 3.24
C ARG A 88 -15.04 -0.47 3.51
N CYS A 89 -14.57 -0.28 4.74
CA CYS A 89 -13.23 -0.72 5.14
C CYS A 89 -13.11 -2.25 5.05
N ILE A 90 -14.11 -3.00 5.54
CA ILE A 90 -14.17 -4.46 5.44
C ILE A 90 -14.11 -4.90 3.98
N ASN A 91 -14.94 -4.32 3.11
CA ASN A 91 -14.99 -4.67 1.69
C ASN A 91 -13.71 -4.28 0.96
N HIS A 92 -13.12 -3.12 1.27
CA HIS A 92 -11.82 -2.72 0.72
C HIS A 92 -10.77 -3.79 1.02
N GLN A 93 -10.70 -4.24 2.27
CA GLN A 93 -9.74 -5.24 2.76
C GLN A 93 -10.05 -6.69 2.32
N GLY A 94 -11.13 -6.92 1.58
CA GLY A 94 -11.53 -8.26 1.11
C GLY A 94 -12.18 -9.14 2.17
N ASN A 95 -12.94 -8.54 3.09
CA ASN A 95 -13.63 -9.22 4.18
C ASN A 95 -12.67 -10.05 5.06
N PRO A 96 -11.70 -9.41 5.72
CA PRO A 96 -10.69 -10.11 6.51
C PRO A 96 -11.35 -10.96 7.58
N LEU A 97 -10.93 -12.22 7.69
CA LEU A 97 -11.45 -13.21 8.66
C LEU A 97 -12.97 -13.45 8.57
N GLY A 98 -13.61 -13.06 7.46
CA GLY A 98 -15.07 -13.18 7.32
C GLY A 98 -15.87 -12.19 8.17
N ILE A 99 -15.23 -11.13 8.69
CA ILE A 99 -15.79 -10.25 9.73
C ILE A 99 -17.06 -9.48 9.33
N LEU A 100 -17.42 -9.44 8.04
CA LEU A 100 -18.66 -8.83 7.58
C LEU A 100 -19.91 -9.43 8.24
N SER A 101 -19.90 -10.73 8.58
CA SER A 101 -21.03 -11.38 9.27
C SER A 101 -21.21 -10.91 10.71
N SER A 102 -20.18 -10.30 11.31
CA SER A 102 -20.24 -9.67 12.63
C SER A 102 -20.65 -8.20 12.57
N LEU A 103 -20.84 -7.61 11.39
CA LEU A 103 -21.36 -6.26 11.27
C LEU A 103 -22.90 -6.32 11.29
N PRO A 104 -23.59 -5.58 12.19
CA PRO A 104 -25.05 -5.54 12.19
C PRO A 104 -25.59 -5.17 10.80
N PRO A 105 -26.67 -5.80 10.30
CA PRO A 105 -27.24 -5.48 9.00
C PRO A 105 -27.90 -4.10 9.01
N ALA A 106 -27.91 -3.42 7.86
CA ALA A 106 -28.50 -2.08 7.76
C ALA A 106 -30.01 -2.07 8.06
N SER A 107 -30.70 -3.20 7.85
CA SER A 107 -32.13 -3.37 8.12
C SER A 107 -32.49 -3.31 9.61
N GLU A 108 -31.52 -3.47 10.51
CA GLU A 108 -31.75 -3.28 11.96
C GLU A 108 -31.66 -1.80 12.38
N LEU A 109 -31.49 -0.89 11.41
CA LEU A 109 -31.36 0.56 11.63
C LEU A 109 -32.53 1.29 10.99
N GLU A 110 -33.71 1.24 11.62
CA GLU A 110 -34.85 2.04 11.14
C GLU A 110 -34.68 3.54 11.51
N LEU A 111 -35.28 4.42 10.70
CA LEU A 111 -35.17 5.86 10.93
C LEU A 111 -35.87 6.22 12.26
N SER A 112 -35.15 6.89 13.17
CA SER A 112 -35.61 7.27 14.52
C SER A 112 -35.57 6.17 15.60
N ASP A 113 -35.09 4.98 15.28
CA ASP A 113 -34.82 3.96 16.31
C ASP A 113 -33.58 4.33 17.12
N LEU A 114 -33.66 4.02 18.42
CA LEU A 114 -32.51 4.11 19.30
C LEU A 114 -31.57 2.94 19.03
N VAL A 115 -30.27 3.25 18.91
CA VAL A 115 -29.25 2.25 18.60
C VAL A 115 -28.97 1.37 19.82
N LYS A 116 -29.10 0.06 19.63
CA LYS A 116 -28.86 -0.95 20.66
C LYS A 116 -27.47 -1.57 20.53
N ALA A 117 -26.87 -1.93 21.66
CA ALA A 117 -25.62 -2.66 21.71
C ALA A 117 -25.83 -4.15 21.43
N HIS A 118 -24.86 -4.72 20.71
CA HIS A 118 -24.72 -6.14 20.42
C HIS A 118 -23.47 -6.67 21.12
N ASP A 119 -23.57 -7.85 21.75
CA ASP A 119 -22.53 -8.40 22.63
C ASP A 119 -21.70 -9.52 21.97
N GLY A 120 -22.07 -9.97 20.76
CA GLY A 120 -21.41 -11.09 20.08
C GLY A 120 -21.63 -12.46 20.74
N ILE A 121 -22.44 -12.54 21.80
CA ILE A 121 -22.75 -13.78 22.55
C ILE A 121 -24.16 -14.25 22.21
N THR A 122 -25.12 -13.33 22.25
CA THR A 122 -26.54 -13.62 22.08
C THR A 122 -27.04 -13.35 20.65
N ASP A 123 -26.21 -12.68 19.84
CA ASP A 123 -26.32 -12.53 18.40
C ASP A 123 -24.89 -12.44 17.81
N PRO A 124 -24.69 -12.66 16.50
CA PRO A 124 -23.35 -12.72 15.93
C PRO A 124 -22.68 -11.35 15.76
N TYR A 125 -23.36 -10.24 16.08
CA TYR A 125 -22.90 -8.90 15.75
C TYR A 125 -21.99 -8.31 16.83
N ASN A 126 -20.88 -7.71 16.40
CA ASN A 126 -19.86 -7.17 17.28
C ASN A 126 -19.06 -6.07 16.58
N LEU A 127 -19.57 -4.83 16.61
CA LEU A 127 -18.90 -3.69 16.01
C LEU A 127 -17.47 -3.45 16.55
N PRO A 128 -17.20 -3.54 17.87
CA PRO A 128 -15.83 -3.44 18.38
C PRO A 128 -14.87 -4.44 17.72
N LEU A 129 -15.30 -5.69 17.53
CA LEU A 129 -14.51 -6.71 16.84
C LEU A 129 -14.33 -6.37 15.35
N CYS A 130 -15.35 -5.85 14.67
CA CYS A 130 -15.22 -5.36 13.30
C CYS A 130 -14.14 -4.28 13.21
N ILE A 131 -14.20 -3.26 14.09
CA ILE A 131 -13.24 -2.15 14.12
C ILE A 131 -11.82 -2.66 14.43
N GLN A 132 -11.69 -3.55 15.42
CA GLN A 132 -10.41 -4.17 15.76
C GLN A 132 -9.84 -4.96 14.58
N THR A 133 -10.67 -5.72 13.88
CA THR A 133 -10.25 -6.53 12.74
C THR A 133 -9.77 -5.66 11.58
N ILE A 134 -10.51 -4.61 11.22
CA ILE A 134 -10.08 -3.71 10.12
C ILE A 134 -8.84 -2.90 10.48
N ASP A 135 -8.56 -2.66 11.76
CA ASP A 135 -7.36 -1.92 12.17
C ASP A 135 -6.12 -2.81 12.26
N ASN A 136 -6.25 -4.02 12.80
CA ASN A 136 -5.13 -4.93 13.07
C ASN A 136 -4.75 -5.84 11.90
N SER A 137 -5.61 -5.97 10.89
CA SER A 137 -5.38 -6.94 9.82
C SER A 137 -4.12 -6.63 9.02
N ALA A 138 -3.31 -7.66 8.75
CA ALA A 138 -2.27 -7.61 7.70
C ALA A 138 -2.87 -7.26 6.31
N TYR A 139 -4.17 -7.56 6.14
CA TYR A 139 -4.99 -7.20 4.98
C TYR A 139 -5.51 -5.75 4.98
N ARG A 140 -5.13 -4.90 5.95
CA ARG A 140 -5.43 -3.46 5.87
C ARG A 140 -4.94 -2.83 4.56
N PHE A 141 -3.94 -3.47 3.96
CA PHE A 141 -3.28 -3.15 2.70
C PHE A 141 -3.59 -4.17 1.59
N ASN A 142 -4.64 -4.97 1.72
CA ASN A 142 -5.11 -5.85 0.64
C ASN A 142 -6.38 -5.26 0.04
N VAL A 143 -6.56 -5.45 -1.27
CA VAL A 143 -7.65 -4.83 -2.02
C VAL A 143 -8.47 -5.90 -2.73
N SER A 144 -9.78 -5.91 -2.49
CA SER A 144 -10.69 -6.89 -3.10
C SER A 144 -10.91 -6.68 -4.60
N ALA A 145 -10.80 -5.43 -5.06
CA ALA A 145 -10.82 -5.04 -6.46
C ALA A 145 -9.68 -4.07 -6.73
N TYR A 146 -9.05 -4.15 -7.90
CA TYR A 146 -7.83 -3.41 -8.21
C TYR A 146 -7.73 -2.96 -9.66
N GLN A 147 -6.81 -2.02 -9.89
CA GLN A 147 -6.44 -1.54 -11.22
C GLN A 147 -4.93 -1.25 -11.29
N PHE A 148 -4.41 -1.22 -12.52
CA PHE A 148 -3.02 -0.89 -12.83
C PHE A 148 -2.93 0.47 -13.52
N VAL A 149 -1.91 1.24 -13.16
CA VAL A 149 -1.48 2.45 -13.87
C VAL A 149 -0.03 2.23 -14.28
N THR A 150 0.15 1.89 -15.55
CA THR A 150 1.46 1.57 -16.16
C THR A 150 2.08 2.84 -16.73
N ALA A 151 3.35 3.08 -16.39
CA ALA A 151 4.15 4.17 -16.96
C ALA A 151 4.67 3.78 -18.36
N ALA A 152 5.21 4.75 -19.08
CA ALA A 152 5.98 4.46 -20.29
C ALA A 152 7.20 3.59 -19.94
N SER A 153 7.54 2.65 -20.83
CA SER A 153 8.74 1.85 -20.68
C SER A 153 10.00 2.70 -20.85
N VAL A 154 11.05 2.36 -20.10
CA VAL A 154 12.37 2.99 -20.21
C VAL A 154 13.30 2.00 -20.88
N VAL A 155 13.61 2.25 -22.16
CA VAL A 155 14.41 1.34 -23.00
C VAL A 155 15.76 1.96 -23.30
N ARG A 156 16.83 1.19 -23.11
CA ARG A 156 18.17 1.54 -23.57
C ARG A 156 18.27 1.30 -25.08
N ALA A 157 18.55 2.36 -25.83
CA ALA A 157 18.62 2.33 -27.30
C ALA A 157 19.99 1.90 -27.86
N THR A 158 21.00 1.70 -27.00
CA THR A 158 22.35 1.31 -27.39
C THR A 158 22.76 0.00 -26.71
N SER A 159 23.70 -0.71 -27.32
CA SER A 159 24.35 -1.87 -26.70
C SER A 159 25.11 -1.48 -25.42
N TRP A 160 25.51 -2.49 -24.67
CA TRP A 160 26.28 -2.33 -23.43
C TRP A 160 27.13 -3.58 -23.13
N VAL A 161 28.12 -3.39 -22.28
CA VAL A 161 29.07 -4.36 -21.70
C VAL A 161 29.09 -4.16 -20.19
N ASN A 162 29.88 -4.92 -19.42
CA ASN A 162 30.20 -4.67 -18.00
C ASN A 162 29.03 -4.37 -17.04
N GLN A 163 28.51 -3.14 -17.05
CA GLN A 163 27.43 -2.72 -16.16
C GLN A 163 26.61 -1.55 -16.71
N ILE A 164 25.30 -1.65 -16.55
CA ILE A 164 24.37 -0.53 -16.73
C ILE A 164 23.54 -0.27 -15.47
N GLU A 165 23.14 0.98 -15.29
CA GLU A 165 22.34 1.43 -14.16
C GLU A 165 21.17 2.30 -14.62
N LEU A 166 20.05 2.22 -13.91
CA LEU A 166 18.88 3.09 -14.08
C LEU A 166 18.30 3.47 -12.72
N VAL A 167 17.97 4.75 -12.54
CA VAL A 167 17.14 5.21 -11.42
C VAL A 167 15.72 5.51 -11.89
N ILE A 168 14.73 4.89 -11.25
CA ILE A 168 13.31 5.18 -11.43
C ILE A 168 12.77 5.84 -10.17
N THR A 169 12.04 6.95 -10.34
CA THR A 169 11.44 7.71 -9.24
C THR A 169 9.92 7.67 -9.34
N ALA A 170 9.27 7.25 -8.26
CA ALA A 170 7.82 7.33 -8.06
C ALA A 170 7.53 8.45 -7.04
N SER A 171 6.78 9.47 -7.46
CA SER A 171 6.51 10.67 -6.64
C SER A 171 5.02 10.89 -6.43
N TRP A 172 4.63 11.22 -5.20
CA TRP A 172 3.30 11.71 -4.86
C TRP A 172 3.34 13.21 -4.58
N SER A 173 2.22 13.91 -4.78
CA SER A 173 2.12 15.35 -4.55
C SER A 173 2.30 15.75 -3.08
N SER A 174 2.06 14.82 -2.16
CA SER A 174 2.29 15.00 -0.73
C SER A 174 2.59 13.66 -0.06
N GLU A 175 3.16 13.73 1.14
CA GLU A 175 3.39 12.56 1.97
C GLU A 175 2.07 11.87 2.39
N ASN A 176 0.99 12.63 2.61
CA ASN A 176 -0.33 12.06 2.85
C ASN A 176 -0.80 11.22 1.66
N PHE A 177 -0.55 11.66 0.42
CA PHE A 177 -0.96 10.90 -0.77
C PHE A 177 -0.18 9.59 -0.90
N ALA A 178 1.12 9.61 -0.60
CA ALA A 178 1.91 8.38 -0.51
C ALA A 178 1.35 7.45 0.59
N ARG A 179 1.09 7.97 1.79
CA ARG A 179 0.45 7.23 2.88
C ARG A 179 -0.86 6.60 2.45
N TYR A 180 -1.77 7.35 1.83
CA TYR A 180 -3.06 6.83 1.39
C TYR A 180 -2.91 5.75 0.33
N PHE A 181 -1.96 5.89 -0.60
CA PHE A 181 -1.64 4.86 -1.57
C PHE A 181 -1.22 3.56 -0.89
N TRP A 182 -0.19 3.61 -0.05
CA TRP A 182 0.38 2.43 0.60
C TRP A 182 -0.60 1.83 1.60
N ASN A 183 -1.27 2.66 2.41
CA ASN A 183 -2.27 2.23 3.39
C ASN A 183 -3.46 1.53 2.73
N ALA A 184 -3.87 1.97 1.55
CA ALA A 184 -4.90 1.33 0.75
C ALA A 184 -4.39 0.13 -0.08
N GLY A 185 -3.24 -0.45 0.24
CA GLY A 185 -2.71 -1.63 -0.44
C GLY A 185 -1.99 -1.39 -1.75
N GLY A 186 -1.54 -0.16 -1.97
CA GLY A 186 -0.71 0.21 -3.10
C GLY A 186 0.53 -0.65 -3.23
N ARG A 187 0.92 -0.96 -4.47
CA ARG A 187 2.14 -1.69 -4.80
C ARG A 187 2.81 -1.04 -6.00
N LEU A 188 4.14 -1.01 -5.99
CA LEU A 188 4.94 -0.62 -7.14
C LEU A 188 5.57 -1.85 -7.75
N ARG A 189 5.50 -1.97 -9.08
CA ARG A 189 6.04 -3.08 -9.85
C ARG A 189 7.08 -2.58 -10.84
N LEU A 190 8.14 -3.34 -11.00
CA LEU A 190 9.19 -3.15 -11.99
C LEU A 190 9.28 -4.43 -12.81
N ASP A 191 8.85 -4.35 -14.06
CA ASP A 191 8.94 -5.45 -15.01
C ASP A 191 10.14 -5.19 -15.94
N LEU A 192 11.25 -5.87 -15.68
CA LEU A 192 12.49 -5.70 -16.44
C LEU A 192 12.46 -6.65 -17.64
N PHE A 193 13.00 -6.19 -18.77
CA PHE A 193 13.02 -7.00 -19.98
C PHE A 193 14.26 -6.73 -20.82
N HIS A 194 14.53 -7.64 -21.76
CA HIS A 194 15.50 -7.48 -22.81
C HIS A 194 14.92 -8.01 -24.12
N THR A 195 15.49 -7.60 -25.26
CA THR A 195 15.06 -8.10 -26.58
C THR A 195 15.85 -9.35 -26.94
N ALA A 196 15.19 -10.42 -27.40
CA ALA A 196 15.87 -11.65 -27.81
C ALA A 196 16.80 -11.41 -29.02
N GLY A 197 17.88 -12.20 -29.10
CA GLY A 197 18.91 -12.00 -30.11
C GLY A 197 20.03 -13.04 -30.04
N SER A 198 21.25 -12.58 -29.78
CA SER A 198 22.41 -13.44 -29.57
C SER A 198 22.22 -14.39 -28.36
N PRO A 199 23.08 -15.41 -28.20
CA PRO A 199 23.04 -16.25 -27.00
C PRO A 199 23.13 -15.45 -25.68
N GLN A 200 23.86 -14.33 -25.67
CA GLN A 200 23.97 -13.44 -24.52
C GLN A 200 22.69 -12.63 -24.29
N ASP A 201 22.08 -12.10 -25.35
CA ASP A 201 20.79 -11.39 -25.27
C ASP A 201 19.70 -12.34 -24.72
N ASN A 202 19.67 -13.59 -25.21
CA ASN A 202 18.72 -14.59 -24.74
C ASN A 202 18.96 -15.00 -23.28
N ALA A 203 20.21 -14.98 -22.81
CA ALA A 203 20.51 -15.17 -21.39
C ALA A 203 19.96 -14.02 -20.54
N TRP A 204 20.09 -12.77 -20.99
CA TRP A 204 19.48 -11.62 -20.33
C TRP A 204 17.95 -11.64 -20.34
N VAL A 205 17.33 -12.13 -21.42
CA VAL A 205 15.87 -12.39 -21.44
C VAL A 205 15.49 -13.39 -20.35
N ALA A 206 16.19 -14.53 -20.25
CA ALA A 206 15.90 -15.54 -19.23
C ALA A 206 16.10 -15.00 -17.80
N ILE A 207 17.19 -14.25 -17.58
CA ILE A 207 17.46 -13.62 -16.28
C ILE A 207 16.33 -12.67 -15.89
N LEU A 208 15.94 -11.74 -16.77
CA LEU A 208 14.98 -10.70 -16.41
C LEU A 208 13.54 -11.25 -16.32
N ASP A 209 13.12 -12.10 -17.26
CA ASP A 209 11.73 -12.60 -17.33
C ASP A 209 11.47 -13.80 -16.40
N SER A 210 12.36 -14.81 -16.42
CA SER A 210 12.13 -16.07 -15.71
C SER A 210 12.75 -16.12 -14.31
N TYR A 211 13.88 -15.44 -14.10
CA TYR A 211 14.65 -15.55 -12.85
C TYR A 211 14.30 -14.42 -11.89
N VAL A 212 14.40 -13.17 -12.32
CA VAL A 212 13.87 -12.02 -11.58
C VAL A 212 12.34 -12.04 -11.67
N GLY A 213 11.81 -12.03 -12.90
CA GLY A 213 10.41 -11.77 -13.18
C GLY A 213 10.00 -10.36 -12.76
N VAL A 214 8.72 -10.19 -12.44
CA VAL A 214 8.20 -8.90 -11.98
C VAL A 214 8.59 -8.68 -10.54
N PHE A 215 9.47 -7.72 -10.28
CA PHE A 215 9.73 -7.22 -8.94
C PHE A 215 8.55 -6.37 -8.46
N GLN A 216 8.18 -6.52 -7.18
CA GLN A 216 7.06 -5.79 -6.59
C GLN A 216 7.39 -5.35 -5.16
N MET A 217 7.38 -4.04 -4.91
CA MET A 217 7.41 -3.45 -3.57
C MET A 217 5.98 -3.33 -3.01
N GLN A 218 5.83 -3.74 -1.75
CA GLN A 218 4.60 -3.65 -0.96
C GLN A 218 4.86 -2.76 0.29
N PRO A 219 3.85 -2.50 1.13
CA PRO A 219 4.02 -1.62 2.30
C PRO A 219 5.12 -2.06 3.29
N PHE A 220 5.25 -3.35 3.60
CA PHE A 220 6.20 -3.89 4.61
C PHE A 220 7.12 -5.00 4.09
N THR A 221 7.09 -5.25 2.79
CA THR A 221 7.93 -6.27 2.18
C THR A 221 8.05 -6.01 0.69
N SER A 222 8.94 -6.74 0.04
CA SER A 222 9.01 -6.83 -1.40
C SER A 222 8.91 -8.29 -1.82
N THR A 223 8.61 -8.51 -3.10
CA THR A 223 8.38 -9.83 -3.68
C THR A 223 8.82 -9.82 -5.13
N ARG A 224 8.96 -11.01 -5.73
CA ARG A 224 9.18 -11.17 -7.17
C ARG A 224 8.42 -12.40 -7.68
N THR A 225 8.13 -12.46 -8.97
CA THR A 225 7.43 -13.61 -9.58
C THR A 225 8.38 -14.69 -10.12
N GLY A 226 9.63 -14.34 -10.42
CA GLY A 226 10.59 -15.27 -10.98
C GLY A 226 11.08 -16.32 -9.98
N SER A 227 12.05 -17.13 -10.39
CA SER A 227 12.55 -18.28 -9.60
C SER A 227 13.88 -18.07 -8.86
N ARG A 228 14.72 -17.09 -9.20
CA ARG A 228 16.09 -16.95 -8.62
C ARG A 228 16.44 -15.57 -8.05
N GLY A 229 17.49 -15.54 -7.23
CA GLY A 229 17.91 -14.37 -6.46
C GLY A 229 17.16 -14.23 -5.14
N THR A 230 17.70 -13.39 -4.26
CA THR A 230 17.23 -13.21 -2.89
C THR A 230 16.47 -11.89 -2.76
N ILE A 231 15.32 -11.93 -2.07
CA ILE A 231 14.56 -10.75 -1.68
C ILE A 231 14.86 -10.44 -0.22
N ASN A 232 15.28 -9.20 0.05
CA ASN A 232 15.26 -8.65 1.40
C ASN A 232 13.85 -8.10 1.67
N PRO A 233 13.18 -8.50 2.77
CA PRO A 233 11.79 -8.13 3.04
C PRO A 233 11.69 -6.68 3.53
N ILE A 234 11.98 -5.74 2.64
CA ILE A 234 11.92 -4.29 2.85
C ILE A 234 10.77 -3.76 2.01
N GLY A 235 9.77 -3.17 2.66
CA GLY A 235 8.69 -2.43 2.01
C GLY A 235 8.86 -0.92 2.15
N TYR A 236 7.88 -0.17 1.65
CA TYR A 236 7.85 1.28 1.74
C TYR A 236 8.03 1.81 3.18
N TRP A 237 7.38 1.19 4.16
CA TRP A 237 7.46 1.62 5.56
C TRP A 237 8.80 1.32 6.22
N ASP A 238 9.61 0.44 5.61
CA ASP A 238 10.94 0.07 6.09
C ASP A 238 12.06 0.87 5.41
N LEU A 239 11.73 1.68 4.39
CA LEU A 239 12.70 2.50 3.66
C LEU A 239 13.25 3.63 4.52
N THR A 240 14.53 3.87 4.34
CA THR A 240 15.28 4.98 4.94
C THR A 240 15.69 6.00 3.88
N GLY A 241 16.37 7.06 4.30
CA GLY A 241 16.91 8.08 3.39
C GLY A 241 18.11 7.61 2.56
N GLY A 242 18.59 6.38 2.75
CA GLY A 242 19.71 5.80 2.01
C GLY A 242 19.29 4.57 1.23
N TYR A 243 20.01 4.25 0.14
CA TYR A 243 19.74 3.06 -0.65
C TYR A 243 19.95 1.80 0.20
N GLN A 244 18.92 0.96 0.21
CA GLN A 244 18.93 -0.37 0.80
C GLN A 244 18.74 -1.39 -0.32
N THR A 245 19.56 -2.44 -0.35
CA THR A 245 19.37 -3.56 -1.28
C THR A 245 18.08 -4.31 -0.94
N ILE A 246 17.18 -4.39 -1.91
CA ILE A 246 15.87 -5.07 -1.76
C ILE A 246 15.85 -6.38 -2.54
N TYR A 247 16.55 -6.43 -3.66
CA TYR A 247 16.76 -7.64 -4.43
C TYR A 247 18.24 -7.80 -4.78
N ASN A 248 18.74 -9.02 -4.58
CA ASN A 248 20.08 -9.42 -4.96
C ASN A 248 20.03 -10.73 -5.77
N GLY A 249 20.19 -10.60 -7.08
CA GLY A 249 20.38 -11.69 -8.03
C GLY A 249 21.86 -11.83 -8.39
N GLN A 250 22.71 -12.13 -7.41
CA GLN A 250 24.11 -12.43 -7.66
C GLN A 250 24.29 -13.78 -8.35
N ASN A 251 25.14 -13.86 -9.37
CA ASN A 251 25.42 -15.06 -10.17
C ASN A 251 24.11 -15.73 -10.66
N ILE A 252 23.20 -14.94 -11.23
CA ILE A 252 21.81 -15.35 -11.46
C ILE A 252 21.61 -16.12 -12.77
N GLY A 253 22.52 -15.95 -13.73
CA GLY A 253 22.43 -16.57 -15.05
C GLY A 253 22.69 -18.08 -15.05
N ASP A 254 22.94 -18.62 -16.24
CA ASP A 254 23.26 -20.05 -16.45
C ASP A 254 24.44 -20.22 -17.40
N GLY A 255 25.08 -21.38 -17.31
CA GLY A 255 26.16 -21.78 -18.21
C GLY A 255 27.25 -20.72 -18.27
N ALA A 256 27.57 -20.26 -19.48
CA ALA A 256 28.59 -19.25 -19.73
C ALA A 256 28.28 -17.88 -19.09
N TYR A 257 27.00 -17.58 -18.83
CA TYR A 257 26.51 -16.29 -18.30
C TYR A 257 26.15 -16.38 -16.81
N SER A 258 26.62 -17.43 -16.13
CA SER A 258 26.29 -17.71 -14.72
C SER A 258 26.79 -16.66 -13.74
N THR A 259 27.75 -15.82 -14.14
CA THR A 259 28.30 -14.72 -13.32
C THR A 259 27.54 -13.40 -13.45
N ASN A 260 26.52 -13.32 -14.30
CA ASN A 260 25.75 -12.09 -14.45
C ASN A 260 24.96 -11.77 -13.18
N ASP A 261 24.84 -10.48 -12.86
CA ASP A 261 24.22 -9.99 -11.63
C ASP A 261 23.06 -9.03 -11.91
N VAL A 262 22.02 -9.09 -11.07
CA VAL A 262 20.93 -8.10 -11.03
C VAL A 262 20.73 -7.60 -9.60
N THR A 263 20.84 -6.29 -9.40
CA THR A 263 20.60 -5.66 -8.09
C THR A 263 19.47 -4.63 -8.21
N ILE A 264 18.53 -4.65 -7.26
CA ILE A 264 17.54 -3.59 -7.08
C ILE A 264 17.66 -3.05 -5.66
N GLU A 265 17.91 -1.76 -5.57
CA GLU A 265 17.95 -1.01 -4.31
C GLU A 265 16.83 0.03 -4.30
N ALA A 266 16.39 0.44 -3.12
CA ALA A 266 15.51 1.59 -3.03
C ALA A 266 15.77 2.44 -1.78
N LEU A 267 15.28 3.67 -1.84
CA LEU A 267 15.24 4.61 -0.74
C LEU A 267 13.97 5.45 -0.79
N ARG A 268 13.66 6.13 0.33
CA ARG A 268 12.61 7.16 0.38
C ARG A 268 13.21 8.56 0.45
N THR A 269 12.62 9.51 -0.25
CA THR A 269 12.95 10.95 -0.16
C THR A 269 11.70 11.81 0.00
N GLY A 270 11.87 13.14 -0.07
CA GLY A 270 10.81 14.12 0.12
C GLY A 270 10.52 14.40 1.59
N THR A 271 9.40 15.06 1.84
CA THR A 271 8.93 15.41 3.20
C THR A 271 8.60 14.14 3.98
N VAL A 272 9.09 14.06 5.22
CA VAL A 272 8.91 12.91 6.11
C VAL A 272 8.27 13.34 7.42
N GLY A 273 7.37 12.52 7.96
CA GLY A 273 6.77 12.66 9.28
C GLY A 273 5.44 13.41 9.34
N THR A 274 4.94 13.94 8.22
CA THR A 274 3.60 14.52 8.13
C THR A 274 2.57 13.45 8.47
N ASN A 275 1.87 13.64 9.59
CA ASN A 275 0.94 12.65 10.15
C ASN A 275 1.58 11.25 10.23
N GLY A 276 2.86 11.14 10.59
CA GLY A 276 3.57 9.87 10.73
C GLY A 276 3.92 9.15 9.41
N GLY A 277 3.97 9.86 8.27
CA GLY A 277 4.38 9.26 7.00
C GLY A 277 5.87 8.90 6.89
N ASN A 278 6.23 8.23 5.79
CA ASN A 278 7.59 7.80 5.47
C ASN A 278 8.06 8.31 4.09
N GLY A 279 7.83 9.58 3.78
CA GLY A 279 8.30 10.19 2.53
C GLY A 279 7.23 10.28 1.44
N SER A 280 7.37 11.26 0.55
CA SER A 280 6.47 11.45 -0.60
C SER A 280 7.06 10.90 -1.91
N VAL A 281 8.22 10.25 -1.86
CA VAL A 281 8.95 9.77 -3.03
C VAL A 281 9.66 8.45 -2.70
N VAL A 282 9.59 7.50 -3.63
CA VAL A 282 10.40 6.27 -3.63
C VAL A 282 11.30 6.29 -4.86
N GLN A 283 12.59 6.04 -4.66
CA GLN A 283 13.55 5.88 -5.75
C GLN A 283 14.08 4.46 -5.78
N PHE A 284 14.00 3.81 -6.93
CA PHE A 284 14.63 2.53 -7.21
C PHE A 284 15.90 2.76 -8.02
N ARG A 285 16.98 2.10 -7.63
CA ARG A 285 18.19 1.97 -8.44
C ARG A 285 18.31 0.52 -8.88
N ILE A 286 18.38 0.33 -10.19
CA ILE A 286 18.52 -0.97 -10.83
C ILE A 286 19.90 -1.02 -11.44
N THR A 287 20.67 -2.05 -11.11
CA THR A 287 22.00 -2.28 -11.66
C THR A 287 22.05 -3.67 -12.26
N LEU A 288 22.45 -3.76 -13.53
CA LEU A 288 22.65 -5.01 -14.26
C LEU A 288 24.14 -5.11 -14.58
N SER A 289 24.81 -6.17 -14.14
CA SER A 289 26.21 -6.43 -14.45
C SER A 289 26.35 -7.65 -15.34
N ASP A 290 26.94 -7.43 -16.50
CA ASP A 290 27.36 -8.48 -17.41
C ASP A 290 28.82 -8.80 -17.12
N GLN A 291 29.03 -9.93 -16.45
CA GLN A 291 30.34 -10.43 -16.02
C GLN A 291 30.76 -11.65 -16.82
N HIS A 292 30.03 -11.95 -17.90
CA HIS A 292 30.53 -12.86 -18.89
C HIS A 292 31.86 -12.33 -19.43
N THR A 293 32.78 -13.25 -19.67
CA THR A 293 34.02 -12.93 -20.35
C THR A 293 34.24 -14.01 -21.40
N SER A 294 34.18 -13.63 -22.68
CA SER A 294 34.61 -14.48 -23.79
C SER A 294 35.85 -13.92 -24.49
N GLY A 295 36.54 -14.78 -25.27
CA GLY A 295 37.63 -14.34 -26.15
C GLY A 295 37.17 -13.59 -27.42
N PHE A 296 35.86 -13.33 -27.56
CA PHE A 296 35.24 -12.60 -28.66
C PHE A 296 34.48 -11.38 -28.13
N SER A 297 33.85 -10.61 -29.02
CA SER A 297 33.06 -9.42 -28.65
C SER A 297 31.93 -9.80 -27.68
N ASP A 298 32.13 -9.44 -26.41
CA ASP A 298 31.21 -9.63 -25.29
C ASP A 298 30.32 -8.38 -25.18
N ILE A 299 29.19 -8.38 -25.88
CA ILE A 299 28.33 -7.20 -26.02
C ILE A 299 26.86 -7.63 -25.95
N VAL A 300 26.14 -7.07 -24.98
CA VAL A 300 24.69 -7.14 -24.92
C VAL A 300 24.10 -6.11 -25.86
N SER A 301 23.14 -6.52 -26.67
CA SER A 301 22.48 -5.67 -27.68
C SER A 301 21.68 -4.52 -27.03
N ALA A 302 21.21 -3.59 -27.86
CA ALA A 302 20.21 -2.60 -27.42
C ALA A 302 18.87 -3.30 -27.06
N GLY A 303 18.04 -2.65 -26.26
CA GLY A 303 16.69 -3.13 -25.95
C GLY A 303 16.47 -3.64 -24.52
N THR A 304 17.45 -3.50 -23.62
CA THR A 304 17.20 -3.64 -22.18
C THR A 304 16.26 -2.55 -21.71
N GLY A 305 15.23 -2.90 -20.94
CA GLY A 305 14.30 -1.92 -20.43
C GLY A 305 13.56 -2.36 -19.18
N VAL A 306 12.68 -1.46 -18.74
CA VAL A 306 11.81 -1.69 -17.60
C VAL A 306 10.47 -1.00 -17.82
N VAL A 307 9.39 -1.63 -17.34
CA VAL A 307 8.04 -1.08 -17.30
C VAL A 307 7.61 -0.85 -15.85
N PRO A 308 7.66 0.40 -15.36
CA PRO A 308 7.15 0.73 -14.04
C PRO A 308 5.62 0.70 -14.02
N THR A 309 5.02 0.09 -13.00
CA THR A 309 3.57 0.06 -12.83
C THR A 309 3.19 0.30 -11.38
N ALA A 310 2.18 1.15 -11.15
CA ALA A 310 1.52 1.27 -9.86
C ALA A 310 0.23 0.45 -9.87
N TYR A 311 -0.02 -0.26 -8.78
CA TYR A 311 -1.21 -1.07 -8.55
C TYR A 311 -1.89 -0.61 -7.27
N ARG A 312 -3.23 -0.51 -7.26
CA ARG A 312 -3.99 -0.27 -6.02
C ARG A 312 -5.45 -0.68 -6.15
N GLY A 313 -6.14 -0.65 -5.02
CA GLY A 313 -7.56 -0.94 -4.94
C GLY A 313 -8.47 0.10 -5.58
N THR A 314 -9.64 -0.36 -6.04
CA THR A 314 -10.69 0.48 -6.65
C THR A 314 -11.94 0.65 -5.78
N VAL A 315 -12.04 -0.07 -4.66
CA VAL A 315 -13.19 0.03 -3.73
C VAL A 315 -13.28 1.42 -3.08
N LEU A 316 -12.14 2.05 -2.84
CA LEU A 316 -12.07 3.42 -2.32
C LEU A 316 -12.14 4.41 -3.47
N THR A 317 -12.88 5.50 -3.25
CA THR A 317 -13.29 6.44 -4.30
C THR A 317 -12.14 7.31 -4.84
N THR A 318 -11.14 7.60 -4.03
CA THR A 318 -10.02 8.49 -4.41
C THR A 318 -8.81 7.69 -4.89
N GLY A 319 -8.20 8.12 -6.00
CA GLY A 319 -6.98 7.55 -6.58
C GLY A 319 -5.72 8.35 -6.26
N TYR A 320 -4.79 7.76 -5.50
CA TYR A 320 -3.52 8.40 -5.13
C TYR A 320 -2.33 7.70 -5.81
N TYR A 321 -2.22 7.80 -7.14
CA TYR A 321 -1.11 7.20 -7.89
C TYR A 321 0.14 8.08 -7.85
N PRO A 322 1.34 7.47 -7.91
CA PRO A 322 2.55 8.24 -8.16
C PRO A 322 2.63 8.68 -9.63
N THR A 323 3.35 9.75 -9.86
CA THR A 323 3.93 10.09 -11.17
C THR A 323 5.33 9.49 -11.29
N TRP A 324 5.74 9.12 -12.50
CA TRP A 324 7.00 8.44 -12.75
C TRP A 324 8.01 9.33 -13.47
N ALA A 325 9.27 9.28 -13.03
CA ALA A 325 10.42 9.89 -13.69
C ALA A 325 11.60 8.90 -13.71
N ASN A 326 12.58 9.12 -14.58
CA ASN A 326 13.76 8.26 -14.68
C ASN A 326 14.99 9.02 -15.21
N THR A 327 16.18 8.46 -15.00
CA THR A 327 17.46 9.01 -15.47
C THR A 327 17.85 8.59 -16.88
N GLY A 328 17.11 7.65 -17.49
CA GLY A 328 17.62 6.80 -18.56
C GLY A 328 18.68 5.82 -18.06
N TRP A 329 18.98 4.81 -18.89
CA TRP A 329 20.04 3.85 -18.60
C TRP A 329 21.42 4.49 -18.84
N ILE A 330 22.27 4.47 -17.82
CA ILE A 330 23.66 4.94 -17.87
C ILE A 330 24.64 3.77 -17.75
N GLY A 331 25.93 4.02 -18.00
CA GLY A 331 26.97 2.99 -17.98
C GLY A 331 27.37 2.54 -19.39
N SER A 332 28.42 1.71 -19.44
CA SER A 332 29.04 1.18 -20.65
C SER A 332 28.91 -0.32 -20.64
#